data_AF-A0A1H8XA00-F1
#
_entry.id   AF-A0A1H8XA00-F1
#
_cell.length_a   1.000
_cell.length_b   1.000
_cell.length_c   1.000
_cell.angle_alpha   90.00
_cell.angle_beta   90.00
_cell.angle_gamma   90.00
#
_symmetry.space_group_name_H-M   'P 1'
#
loop_
_entity.id
_entity.type
_entity.pdbx_description
1 polymer ?
#
loop_
_entity_poly.entity_id
_entity_poly.type
_entity_poly.pdbx_seq_one_letter_code
_entity_poly.pdbx_strand_id
1 'polypeptide(L)'
;MHNLQTSAWDRASMTLIENVAKMPIGQEQKISKIIGVEHWTPLQFKTRHRFGKHVRANLEHYGLVFVRKAGTIAVYKKSSI
;
A
#
# COMPACT_ATOMS: atom_id res chain seq x y z
N MET A 1 -7.59 -18.36 16.98
CA MET A 1 -8.33 -17.36 16.18
C MET A 1 -7.32 -16.55 15.37
N HIS A 2 -7.19 -16.80 14.07
CA HIS A 2 -6.37 -15.94 13.21
C HIS A 2 -6.98 -14.53 13.23
N ASN A 3 -6.21 -13.53 13.65
CA ASN A 3 -6.69 -12.15 13.74
C ASN A 3 -7.09 -11.69 12.33
N LEU A 4 -8.37 -11.37 12.13
CA LEU A 4 -8.92 -10.96 10.82
C LEU A 4 -8.16 -9.77 10.20
N GLN A 5 -7.50 -8.95 11.02
CA GLN A 5 -6.67 -7.85 10.54
C GLN A 5 -5.32 -8.31 10.00
N THR A 6 -4.75 -9.39 10.53
CA THR A 6 -3.52 -9.99 9.99
C THR A 6 -3.78 -10.57 8.60
N SER A 7 -4.84 -11.35 8.42
CA SER A 7 -5.18 -11.90 7.10
C SER A 7 -5.61 -10.84 6.08
N ALA A 8 -6.23 -9.74 6.53
CA ALA A 8 -6.51 -8.59 5.66
C ALA A 8 -5.22 -7.85 5.28
N TRP A 9 -4.28 -7.70 6.22
CA TRP A 9 -2.96 -7.10 5.97
C TRP A 9 -2.16 -7.89 4.95
N ASP A 10 -2.06 -9.22 5.13
CA ASP A 10 -1.27 -10.08 4.25
C ASP A 10 -1.80 -10.01 2.81
N ARG A 11 -3.13 -10.09 2.64
CA ARG A 11 -3.77 -9.91 1.33
C ARG A 11 -3.49 -8.54 0.74
N ALA A 12 -3.66 -7.46 1.50
CA ALA A 12 -3.36 -6.11 1.03
C ALA A 12 -1.88 -5.94 0.64
N SER A 13 -0.96 -6.57 1.38
CA SER A 13 0.48 -6.56 1.12
C SER A 13 0.81 -7.28 -0.18
N MET A 14 0.29 -8.49 -0.37
CA MET A 14 0.50 -9.27 -1.59
C MET A 14 -0.06 -8.55 -2.82
N THR A 15 -1.32 -8.10 -2.76
CA THR A 15 -1.95 -7.34 -3.86
C THR A 15 -1.18 -6.06 -4.18
N LEU A 16 -0.63 -5.38 -3.17
CA LEU A 16 0.20 -4.20 -3.40
C LEU A 16 1.46 -4.54 -4.20
N ILE A 17 2.18 -5.59 -3.81
CA ILE A 17 3.40 -6.02 -4.51
C ILE A 17 3.09 -6.39 -5.96
N GLU A 18 2.07 -7.20 -6.18
CA GLU A 18 1.66 -7.65 -7.53
C GLU A 18 1.25 -6.48 -8.44
N ASN A 19 0.50 -5.52 -7.90
CA ASN A 19 0.03 -4.38 -8.69
C ASN A 19 1.14 -3.36 -8.93
N VAL A 20 2.03 -3.13 -7.95
CA VAL A 20 3.19 -2.25 -8.12
C VAL A 20 4.15 -2.82 -9.17
N ALA A 21 4.33 -4.14 -9.26
CA ALA A 21 5.13 -4.76 -10.31
C ALA A 21 4.62 -4.45 -11.74
N LYS A 22 3.31 -4.19 -11.89
CA LYS A 22 2.66 -3.83 -13.16
C LYS A 22 2.60 -2.32 -13.40
N MET A 23 2.95 -1.49 -12.41
CA MET A 23 2.91 -0.04 -12.52
C MET A 23 4.14 0.48 -13.30
N PRO A 24 3.95 1.38 -14.28
CA PRO A 24 5.04 2.16 -14.86
C PRO A 24 5.90 2.86 -13.81
N ILE A 25 7.22 2.84 -14.01
CA ILE A 25 8.18 3.57 -13.17
C ILE A 25 7.83 5.06 -13.16
N GLY A 26 7.87 5.67 -11.98
CA GLY A 26 7.55 7.09 -11.83
C GLY A 26 6.06 7.41 -11.72
N GLN A 27 5.16 6.43 -11.89
CA GLN A 27 3.72 6.66 -11.71
C GLN A 27 3.39 6.88 -10.23
N GLU A 28 2.61 7.93 -9.95
CA GLU A 28 2.09 8.26 -8.62
C GLU A 28 0.69 7.67 -8.39
N GLN A 29 0.49 7.03 -7.24
CA GLN A 29 -0.81 6.53 -6.83
C GLN A 29 -0.96 6.40 -5.31
N LYS A 30 -2.20 6.44 -4.82
CA LYS A 30 -2.57 6.13 -3.43
C LYS A 30 -2.58 4.61 -3.24
N ILE A 31 -2.09 4.09 -2.11
CA ILE A 31 -2.13 2.64 -1.79
C ILE A 31 -3.54 2.07 -1.99
N SER A 32 -4.58 2.75 -1.51
CA SER A 32 -5.98 2.32 -1.65
C SER A 32 -6.44 2.13 -3.10
N LYS A 33 -5.85 2.89 -4.04
CA LYS A 33 -6.16 2.78 -5.47
C LYS A 33 -5.26 1.74 -6.15
N ILE A 34 -4.05 1.51 -5.64
CA ILE A 34 -3.16 0.44 -6.13
C ILE A 34 -3.74 -0.92 -5.77
N ILE A 35 -4.17 -1.13 -4.51
CA ILE A 35 -4.67 -2.43 -4.05
C ILE A 35 -6.17 -2.66 -4.30
N GLY A 36 -6.91 -1.63 -4.71
CA GLY A 36 -8.36 -1.72 -4.87
C GLY A 36 -9.16 -1.55 -3.57
N VAL A 37 -10.45 -1.23 -3.72
CA VAL A 37 -11.37 -0.95 -2.59
C VAL A 37 -11.66 -2.22 -1.81
N GLU A 38 -11.70 -3.37 -2.49
CA GLU A 38 -11.94 -4.70 -1.96
C GLU A 38 -10.87 -5.15 -0.96
N HIS A 39 -9.61 -4.76 -1.19
CA HIS A 39 -8.50 -5.06 -0.27
C HIS A 39 -8.29 -3.95 0.76
N TRP A 40 -8.70 -2.71 0.46
CA TRP A 40 -8.58 -1.57 1.37
C TRP A 40 -9.67 -1.52 2.45
N THR A 41 -10.91 -1.87 2.09
CA THR A 41 -12.09 -1.78 2.97
C THR A 41 -12.01 -2.66 4.21
N PRO A 42 -11.56 -3.93 4.13
CA PRO A 42 -11.43 -4.82 5.30
C PRO A 42 -10.40 -4.37 6.35
N LEU A 43 -9.43 -3.53 5.96
CA LEU A 43 -8.47 -2.97 6.90
C LEU A 43 -9.15 -1.94 7.81
N GLN A 44 -9.02 -2.09 9.13
CA GLN A 44 -9.46 -1.08 10.08
C GLN A 44 -8.61 0.19 10.00
N PHE A 45 -9.13 1.32 10.49
CA PHE A 45 -8.43 2.61 10.47
C PHE A 45 -7.00 2.55 11.03
N LYS A 46 -6.82 1.96 12.22
CA LYS A 46 -5.48 1.79 12.84
C LYS A 46 -4.56 0.92 11.97
N THR A 47 -5.11 -0.13 11.35
CA THR A 47 -4.39 -1.05 10.47
C THR A 47 -3.96 -0.34 9.18
N ARG A 48 -4.84 0.44 8.53
CA ARG A 48 -4.51 1.24 7.34
C ARG A 48 -3.35 2.22 7.60
N HIS A 49 -3.36 2.89 8.75
CA HIS A 49 -2.29 3.81 9.14
C HIS A 49 -0.96 3.09 9.35
N ARG A 50 -0.99 1.96 10.07
CA ARG A 50 0.19 1.10 10.24
C ARG A 50 0.70 0.55 8.91
N PHE A 51 -0.21 0.17 8.01
CA PHE A 51 0.12 -0.35 6.68
C PHE A 51 0.84 0.70 5.84
N GLY A 52 0.32 1.93 5.79
CA GLY A 52 1.00 3.03 5.10
C GLY A 52 2.39 3.34 5.67
N LYS A 53 2.58 3.24 6.99
CA LYS A 53 3.90 3.36 7.63
C LYS A 53 4.83 2.22 7.23
N HIS A 54 4.33 0.98 7.22
CA HIS A 54 5.09 -0.20 6.83
C HIS A 54 5.55 -0.11 5.36
N VAL A 55 4.64 0.27 4.46
CA VAL A 55 4.97 0.49 3.04
C VAL A 55 6.05 1.56 2.88
N ARG A 56 5.94 2.67 3.63
CA ARG A 56 6.93 3.75 3.58
C ARG A 56 8.31 3.33 4.09
N ALA A 57 8.38 2.42 5.05
CA ALA A 57 9.63 1.95 5.64
C ALA A 57 10.34 0.86 4.82
N ASN A 58 9.61 0.14 3.94
CA ASN A 58 10.11 -1.04 3.24
C ASN A 58 10.11 -0.84 1.72
N LEU A 59 10.98 0.05 1.24
CA LEU A 59 11.10 0.37 -0.18
C LEU A 59 11.45 -0.87 -1.03
N GLU A 60 12.40 -1.69 -0.58
CA GLU A 60 12.82 -2.89 -1.30
C GLU A 60 11.70 -3.92 -1.42
N HIS A 61 10.80 -3.97 -0.42
CA HIS A 61 9.70 -4.94 -0.41
C HIS A 61 8.53 -4.51 -1.30
N TYR A 62 8.20 -3.21 -1.32
CA TYR A 62 7.02 -2.70 -2.02
C TYR A 62 7.31 -1.93 -3.30
N GLY A 63 8.55 -1.50 -3.53
CA GLY A 63 8.94 -0.68 -4.67
C GLY A 63 8.26 0.69 -4.72
N LEU A 64 7.82 1.24 -3.59
CA LEU A 64 7.08 2.50 -3.50
C LEU A 64 7.80 3.53 -2.62
N VAL A 65 7.99 4.73 -3.15
CA VAL A 65 8.53 5.88 -2.40
C VAL A 65 7.41 6.87 -2.08
N PHE A 66 7.34 7.34 -0.85
CA PHE A 66 6.43 8.43 -0.49
C PHE A 66 6.82 9.73 -1.22
N VAL A 67 5.86 10.37 -1.88
CA VAL A 67 6.11 11.64 -2.59
C VAL A 67 5.46 12.82 -1.86
N ARG A 68 4.15 12.75 -1.64
CA ARG A 68 3.36 13.87 -1.11
C ARG A 68 2.08 13.38 -0.47
N LYS A 69 1.34 14.31 0.14
CA LYS A 69 -0.04 14.08 0.54
C LYS A 69 -0.99 14.76 -0.45
N ALA A 70 -2.08 14.08 -0.79
CA ALA A 70 -3.24 14.65 -1.47
C ALA A 70 -4.36 14.79 -0.43
N GLY A 71 -4.45 15.98 0.19
CA GLY A 71 -5.24 16.19 1.40
C GLY A 71 -4.64 15.41 2.58
N THR A 72 -5.42 14.52 3.17
CA THR A 72 -4.98 13.65 4.29
C THR A 72 -4.38 12.32 3.83
N ILE A 73 -4.44 11.99 2.54
CA ILE A 73 -4.04 10.68 2.00
C ILE A 73 -2.63 10.73 1.42
N ALA A 74 -1.78 9.79 1.82
CA ALA A 74 -0.42 9.66 1.27
C ALA A 74 -0.44 9.14 -0.18
N VAL A 75 0.41 9.74 -1.02
CA VAL A 75 0.64 9.37 -2.41
C VAL A 75 2.06 8.83 -2.54
N TYR A 76 2.18 7.71 -3.24
CA TYR A 76 3.42 6.99 -3.44
C TYR A 76 3.75 6.90 -4.92
N LYS A 77 5.02 6.82 -5.26
CA LYS A 77 5.52 6.68 -6.61
C LYS A 77 6.24 5.35 -6.78
N LYS A 78 5.99 4.65 -7.90
CA LYS A 78 6.78 3.46 -8.26
C LYS A 78 8.25 3.86 -8.41
N SER A 79 9.09 3.24 -7.59
CA SER A 79 10.55 3.36 -7.67
C SER A 79 11.11 2.55 -8.83
N SER A 80 12.29 2.92 -9.30
CA SER A 80 13.07 2.15 -10.29
C SER A 80 13.92 1.04 -9.66
N ILE A 81 13.79 0.85 -8.35
CA ILE A 81 14.47 -0.19 -7.57
C ILE A 81 13.73 -1.51 -7.76
#